data_AF-A0A8J7I6R8-F1
#
_entry.id   AF-A0A8J7I6R8-F1
#
_cell.length_a   1.000
_cell.length_b   1.000
_cell.length_c   1.000
_cell.angle_alpha   90.00
_cell.angle_beta   90.00
_cell.angle_gamma   90.00
#
_symmetry.space_group_name_H-M   'P 1'
#
loop_
_entity.id
_entity.type
_entity.pdbx_description
1 polymer ?
#
loop_
_entity_poly.entity_id
_entity_poly.type
_entity_poly.pdbx_seq_one_letter_code
_entity_poly.pdbx_strand_id
1 'polypeptide(L)'
;MVFDPNFLNDNSEEHPNQLLNDHFEEHPNQLLKYLQHQSPDVLARVAQSVSPEIKQIISQNVQGLVGMLPAENFNVQITTDRDNLAGLLASAMMTGYFLRQMEQRMQLEQKL
;
A
#
# COMPACT_ATOMS: atom_id res chain seq x y z
N MET A 1 33.68 31.54 5.27
CA MET A 1 33.40 31.14 3.87
C MET A 1 32.61 32.26 3.23
N VAL A 2 33.08 32.80 2.11
CA VAL A 2 32.47 33.95 1.41
C VAL A 2 31.34 33.44 0.52
N PHE A 3 30.20 34.13 0.54
CA PHE A 3 29.02 33.77 -0.24
C PHE A 3 29.22 34.18 -1.70
N ASP A 4 29.06 33.24 -2.63
CA ASP A 4 29.20 33.47 -4.06
C ASP A 4 27.80 33.66 -4.69
N PRO A 5 27.43 34.85 -5.18
CA PRO A 5 26.06 35.17 -5.61
C PRO A 5 25.68 34.57 -6.98
N ASN A 6 26.60 33.87 -7.65
CA ASN A 6 26.38 33.30 -8.98
C ASN A 6 25.87 31.84 -8.97
N PHE A 7 25.47 31.30 -7.81
CA PHE A 7 24.88 29.96 -7.71
C PHE A 7 23.52 29.80 -8.41
N LEU A 8 22.88 30.91 -8.79
CA LEU A 8 21.57 30.93 -9.43
C LEU A 8 21.61 30.71 -10.96
N ASN A 9 22.78 30.46 -11.55
CA ASN A 9 22.91 30.29 -13.00
C ASN A 9 23.12 28.83 -13.45
N ASP A 10 22.58 27.85 -12.73
CA ASP A 10 22.45 26.49 -13.27
C ASP A 10 21.04 26.28 -13.82
N ASN A 11 20.90 26.56 -15.12
CA ASN A 11 19.70 26.29 -15.90
C ASN A 11 19.68 24.80 -16.32
N SER A 12 19.38 23.92 -15.37
CA SER A 12 18.98 22.55 -15.68
C SER A 12 17.60 22.30 -15.10
N GLU A 13 16.63 22.34 -16.00
CA GLU A 13 15.24 22.02 -15.74
C GLU A 13 15.06 20.57 -15.25
N GLU A 14 13.94 20.35 -14.57
CA GLU A 14 13.23 19.07 -14.37
C GLU A 14 13.77 18.08 -13.31
N HIS A 15 13.09 18.00 -12.15
CA HIS A 15 12.20 16.88 -11.77
C HIS A 15 11.82 16.94 -10.26
N PRO A 16 10.53 17.07 -9.89
CA PRO A 16 10.08 17.11 -8.49
C PRO A 16 10.09 15.77 -7.74
N ASN A 17 10.54 14.67 -8.37
CA ASN A 17 10.36 13.31 -7.85
C ASN A 17 11.47 12.81 -6.91
N GLN A 18 12.47 13.64 -6.57
CA GLN A 18 13.56 13.23 -5.67
C GLN A 18 13.31 13.52 -4.18
N LEU A 19 12.28 14.29 -3.82
CA LEU A 19 12.04 14.67 -2.41
C LEU A 19 11.45 13.56 -1.53
N LEU A 20 11.02 12.42 -2.08
CA LEU A 20 10.43 11.33 -1.31
C LEU A 20 11.31 10.07 -1.21
N ASN A 21 12.44 10.04 -1.91
CA ASN A 21 13.23 8.80 -2.08
C ASN A 21 14.55 8.77 -1.30
N ASP A 22 14.92 9.84 -0.59
CA ASP A 22 16.27 10.03 -0.02
C ASP A 22 16.34 10.01 1.52
N HIS A 23 15.32 9.47 2.21
CA HIS A 23 15.32 9.34 3.67
C HIS A 23 15.13 7.91 4.21
N PHE A 24 15.09 6.89 3.35
CA PHE A 24 15.26 5.50 3.78
C PHE A 24 16.72 5.07 3.66
N GLU A 25 17.62 5.88 4.22
CA GLU A 25 19.00 5.46 4.46
C GLU A 25 18.98 4.17 5.29
N GLU A 26 19.70 3.17 4.80
CA GLU A 26 19.85 1.80 5.29
C GLU A 26 20.49 1.75 6.69
N HIS A 27 19.86 2.31 7.71
CA HIS A 27 20.24 2.04 9.08
C HIS A 27 19.56 0.75 9.52
N PRO A 28 20.29 -0.38 9.61
CA PRO A 28 19.68 -1.63 10.04
C PRO A 28 19.11 -1.43 11.42
N ASN A 29 17.79 -1.61 11.56
CA ASN A 29 17.07 -1.46 12.81
C ASN A 29 17.74 -2.32 13.89
N GLN A 30 18.50 -1.67 14.78
CA GLN A 30 19.36 -2.36 15.76
C GLN A 30 18.51 -3.16 16.74
N LEU A 31 17.31 -2.67 17.06
CA LEU A 31 16.33 -3.37 17.86
C LEU A 31 15.84 -4.64 17.14
N LEU A 32 15.54 -4.56 15.84
CA LEU A 32 15.13 -5.73 15.06
C LEU A 32 16.24 -6.80 15.03
N LYS A 33 17.49 -6.39 14.81
CA LYS A 33 18.66 -7.28 14.89
C LYS A 33 18.78 -7.91 16.27
N TYR A 34 18.66 -7.13 17.34
CA TYR A 34 18.72 -7.64 18.70
C TYR A 34 17.62 -8.68 18.98
N LEU A 35 16.38 -8.40 18.56
CA LEU A 35 15.23 -9.29 18.72
C LEU A 35 15.38 -10.60 17.95
N GLN A 36 15.91 -10.56 16.73
CA GLN A 36 16.15 -11.77 15.90
C GLN A 36 17.15 -12.76 16.54
N HIS A 37 18.06 -12.28 17.40
CA HIS A 37 19.04 -13.13 18.09
C HIS A 37 18.58 -13.58 19.48
N GLN A 38 17.38 -13.19 19.93
CA GLN A 38 16.85 -13.64 21.23
C GLN A 38 16.29 -15.06 21.14
N SER A 39 16.31 -15.78 22.26
CA SER A 39 15.67 -17.09 22.33
C SER A 39 14.13 -16.97 22.29
N PRO A 40 13.43 -18.01 21.81
CA PRO A 40 11.96 -18.04 21.81
C PRO A 40 11.34 -17.75 23.18
N ASP A 41 11.96 -18.24 24.26
CA ASP A 41 11.50 -18.01 25.63
C ASP A 41 11.54 -16.53 26.06
N VAL A 42 12.61 -15.82 25.65
CA VAL A 42 12.76 -14.39 25.92
C VAL A 42 11.72 -13.59 25.13
N LEU A 43 11.53 -13.91 23.85
CA LEU A 43 10.51 -13.28 23.01
C LEU A 43 9.10 -13.50 23.57
N ALA A 44 8.80 -14.72 24.05
CA ALA A 44 7.51 -15.04 24.67
C ALA A 44 7.27 -14.22 25.95
N ARG A 45 8.29 -14.08 26.81
CA ARG A 45 8.20 -13.25 28.02
C ARG A 45 8.00 -11.77 27.70
N VAL A 46 8.68 -11.26 26.68
CA VAL A 46 8.48 -9.89 26.19
C VAL A 46 7.04 -9.71 25.68
N ALA A 47 6.53 -10.60 24.85
CA ALA A 47 5.15 -10.55 24.36
C ALA A 47 4.10 -10.66 25.49
N GLN A 48 4.40 -11.41 26.55
CA GLN A 48 3.55 -11.51 27.74
C GLN A 48 3.56 -10.22 28.58
N SER A 49 4.68 -9.48 28.60
CA SER A 49 4.80 -8.22 29.35
C SER A 49 4.08 -7.03 28.71
N VAL A 50 3.60 -7.17 27.47
CA VAL A 50 2.86 -6.13 26.76
C VAL A 50 1.45 -6.00 27.34
N SER A 51 1.02 -4.76 27.61
CA SER A 51 -0.34 -4.48 28.13
C SER A 51 -1.43 -4.87 27.12
N PRO A 52 -2.67 -5.16 27.57
CA PRO A 52 -3.79 -5.46 26.68
C PRO A 52 -4.06 -4.36 25.63
N GLU A 53 -3.92 -3.10 26.03
CA GLU A 53 -4.14 -1.92 25.17
C GLU A 53 -3.11 -1.87 24.04
N ILE A 54 -1.84 -2.12 24.36
CA ILE A 54 -0.76 -2.14 23.37
C ILE A 54 -0.94 -3.34 22.42
N LYS A 55 -1.37 -4.51 22.91
CA LYS A 55 -1.70 -5.66 22.05
C LYS A 55 -2.81 -5.35 21.05
N GLN A 56 -3.83 -4.60 21.49
CA GLN A 56 -4.92 -4.17 20.61
C GLN A 56 -4.43 -3.21 19.54
N ILE A 57 -3.60 -2.21 19.89
CA ILE A 57 -3.01 -1.27 18.93
C ILE A 57 -2.13 -2.00 17.91
N ILE A 58 -1.28 -2.94 18.36
CA ILE A 58 -0.45 -3.76 17.46
C ILE A 58 -1.34 -4.58 16.52
N SER A 59 -2.40 -5.21 17.04
CA SER A 59 -3.34 -6.00 16.22
C SER A 59 -4.04 -5.13 15.17
N GLN A 60 -4.49 -3.93 15.54
CA GLN A 60 -5.10 -2.97 14.62
C GLN A 60 -4.11 -2.50 13.55
N ASN A 61 -2.87 -2.19 13.92
CA ASN A 61 -1.83 -1.81 12.97
C ASN A 61 -1.51 -2.94 12.00
N VAL A 62 -1.37 -4.18 12.49
CA VAL A 62 -1.15 -5.36 11.64
C VAL A 62 -2.35 -5.60 10.71
N GLN A 63 -3.59 -5.50 11.21
CA GLN A 63 -4.78 -5.61 10.36
C GLN A 63 -4.84 -4.52 9.29
N GLY A 64 -4.46 -3.28 9.61
CA GLY A 64 -4.36 -2.19 8.65
C GLY A 64 -3.29 -2.45 7.58
N LEU A 65 -2.12 -2.96 7.97
CA LEU A 65 -1.06 -3.36 7.03
C LEU A 65 -1.50 -4.56 6.16
N VAL A 66 -2.20 -5.54 6.75
CA VAL A 66 -2.72 -6.72 6.04
C VAL A 66 -3.84 -6.35 5.07
N GLY A 67 -4.70 -5.40 5.44
CA GLY A 67 -5.78 -4.88 4.60
C GLY A 67 -5.32 -4.04 3.41
N MET A 68 -4.05 -3.64 3.37
CA MET A 68 -3.42 -2.90 2.27
C MET A 68 -2.34 -3.73 1.54
N LEU A 69 -2.30 -5.05 1.73
CA LEU A 69 -1.25 -5.87 1.11
C LEU A 69 -1.36 -5.83 -0.42
N PRO A 70 -0.25 -5.52 -1.13
CA PRO A 70 -0.23 -5.59 -2.58
C PRO A 70 -0.44 -7.04 -3.04
N ALA A 71 -1.45 -7.26 -3.89
CA ALA A 71 -1.85 -8.59 -4.35
C ALA A 71 -0.75 -9.35 -5.11
N GLU A 72 0.27 -8.65 -5.61
CA GLU A 72 1.39 -9.24 -6.35
C GLU A 72 2.32 -10.08 -5.46
N ASN A 73 2.43 -9.73 -4.16
CA ASN A 73 3.38 -10.36 -3.24
C ASN A 73 2.71 -11.28 -2.20
N PHE A 74 1.38 -11.36 -2.21
CA PHE A 74 0.61 -12.06 -1.18
C PHE A 74 -0.56 -12.84 -1.80
N ASN A 75 -0.78 -14.06 -1.32
CA ASN A 75 -1.96 -14.84 -1.70
C ASN A 75 -3.22 -14.25 -1.05
N VAL A 76 -4.07 -13.60 -1.85
CA VAL A 76 -5.33 -13.00 -1.38
C VAL A 76 -6.47 -14.00 -1.55
N GLN A 77 -7.12 -14.37 -0.44
CA GLN A 77 -8.33 -15.21 -0.44
C GLN A 77 -9.54 -14.39 -0.03
N ILE A 78 -10.56 -14.33 -0.90
CA ILE A 78 -11.84 -13.66 -0.62
C ILE A 78 -12.89 -14.74 -0.34
N THR A 79 -13.51 -14.68 0.83
CA THR A 79 -14.64 -15.55 1.21
C THR A 79 -15.89 -14.69 1.29
N THR A 80 -16.97 -15.13 0.64
CA THR A 80 -18.24 -14.40 0.59
C THR A 80 -19.40 -15.38 0.60
N ASP A 81 -20.58 -14.90 0.98
CA ASP A 81 -21.83 -15.66 0.87
C ASP A 81 -22.45 -15.54 -0.53
N ARG A 82 -23.52 -16.32 -0.74
CA ARG A 82 -24.22 -16.41 -2.03
C ARG A 82 -24.85 -15.09 -2.45
N ASP A 83 -25.39 -14.32 -1.51
CA ASP A 83 -26.16 -13.11 -1.82
C ASP A 83 -25.22 -11.97 -2.20
N ASN A 84 -24.12 -11.81 -1.47
CA ASN A 84 -23.05 -10.87 -1.78
C ASN A 84 -22.37 -11.21 -3.11
N LEU A 85 -22.11 -12.50 -3.39
CA LEU A 85 -21.58 -12.93 -4.69
C LEU A 85 -22.56 -12.63 -5.83
N ALA A 86 -23.85 -12.91 -5.63
CA ALA A 86 -24.87 -12.63 -6.64
C ALA A 86 -24.98 -11.12 -6.94
N GLY A 87 -24.89 -10.28 -5.89
CA GLY A 87 -24.82 -8.82 -6.04
C GLY A 87 -23.62 -8.36 -6.86
N LEU A 88 -22.44 -8.94 -6.61
CA LEU A 88 -21.22 -8.64 -7.36
C LEU A 88 -21.32 -9.05 -8.84
N LEU A 89 -21.92 -10.21 -9.13
CA LEU A 89 -22.14 -10.65 -10.51
C LEU A 89 -23.14 -9.74 -11.22
N ALA A 90 -24.23 -9.36 -10.55
CA ALA A 90 -25.22 -8.44 -11.11
C ALA A 90 -24.62 -7.08 -11.44
N SER A 91 -23.80 -6.51 -10.54
CA SER A 91 -23.13 -5.23 -10.79
C SER A 91 -22.14 -5.32 -11.95
N ALA A 92 -21.32 -6.37 -12.01
CA ALA A 92 -20.39 -6.61 -13.11
C ALA A 92 -21.11 -6.73 -14.46
N MET A 93 -22.24 -7.44 -14.51
CA MET A 93 -23.06 -7.56 -15.72
C MET A 93 -23.63 -6.20 -16.16
N MET A 94 -24.18 -5.42 -15.23
CA MET A 94 -24.71 -4.08 -15.52
C MET A 94 -23.62 -3.16 -16.08
N THR A 95 -22.42 -3.16 -15.47
CA THR A 95 -21.28 -2.40 -15.96
C THR A 95 -20.86 -2.86 -17.36
N GLY A 96 -20.76 -4.17 -17.60
CA GLY A 96 -20.41 -4.70 -18.91
C GLY A 96 -21.41 -4.31 -20.01
N TYR A 97 -22.71 -4.38 -19.71
CA TYR A 97 -23.76 -3.96 -20.64
C TYR A 97 -23.68 -2.46 -20.94
N PHE A 98 -23.50 -1.64 -19.91
CA PHE A 98 -23.32 -0.20 -20.05
C PHE A 98 -22.13 0.14 -20.96
N LEU A 99 -20.98 -0.48 -20.73
CA LEU A 99 -19.78 -0.27 -21.56
C LEU A 99 -20.05 -0.64 -23.03
N ARG A 100 -20.75 -1.75 -23.29
CA ARG A 100 -21.12 -2.15 -24.64
C ARG A 100 -22.06 -1.13 -25.31
N GLN A 101 -23.02 -0.59 -24.58
CA GLN A 101 -23.88 0.47 -25.11
C GLN A 101 -23.09 1.74 -25.47
N MET A 102 -22.13 2.14 -24.62
CA MET A 102 -21.27 3.29 -24.90
C MET A 102 -20.38 3.06 -26.13
N GLU A 103 -19.83 1.86 -26.28
CA GLU A 103 -19.06 1.49 -27.48
C GLU A 103 -19.91 1.56 -28.75
N GLN A 104 -21.13 1.02 -28.71
CA GLN A 104 -22.06 1.09 -29.85
C GLN A 104 -22.41 2.54 -30.20
N ARG A 105 -22.65 3.38 -29.19
CA ARG A 105 -22.91 4.80 -29.38
C ARG A 105 -21.74 5.49 -30.08
N MET A 106 -20.52 5.27 -29.59
CA MET A 106 -19.31 5.85 -30.19
C MET A 106 -19.12 5.39 -31.65
N GLN A 107 -19.37 4.12 -31.95
CA GLN A 107 -19.28 3.58 -33.32
C GLN A 107 -20.32 4.18 -34.27
N LEU A 108 -21.52 4.51 -33.77
CA LEU A 108 -22.54 5.21 -34.55
C LEU A 108 -22.13 6.65 -34.82
N GLU A 109 -21.62 7.35 -33.80
CA GLU A 109 -21.13 8.73 -33.91
C GLU A 109 -19.95 8.86 -34.88
N GLN A 110 -19.05 7.86 -34.96
CA GLN A 110 -17.94 7.86 -35.93
C GLN A 110 -18.36 7.60 -37.39
N LYS A 111 -19.56 7.04 -37.60
CA LYS A 111 -20.09 6.71 -38.94
C LYS A 111 -21.00 7.81 -39.52
N LEU A 112 -21.27 8.86 -38.75
CA LEU A 112 -22.00 10.07 -39.14
C LEU A 112 -21.03 11.16 -39.61
#